data_AF-A0A519LS08-F1
#
_entry.id   AF-A0A519LS08-F1
#
_cell.length_a   1.000
_cell.length_b   1.000
_cell.length_c   1.000
_cell.angle_alpha   90.00
_cell.angle_beta   90.00
_cell.angle_gamma   90.00
#
_symmetry.space_group_name_H-M   'P 1'
#
loop_
_entity.id
_entity.type
_entity.pdbx_description
1 polymer ?
#
loop_
_entity_poly.entity_id
_entity_poly.type
_entity_poly.pdbx_seq_one_letter_code
_entity_poly.pdbx_strand_id
1 'polypeptide(L)'
;MRSGRRSLARGFTLIELMVVLVIIGVLAALIVPNVLERADDARVTAARTDITNIMQALKLYRLDNQRYPTAEQGLQSLIIKPSAGPVPNNWKL
;
A
#
# COMPACT_ATOMS: atom_id res chain seq x y z
N MET A 1 -5.12 3.53 69.48
CA MET A 1 -4.82 4.44 68.34
C MET A 1 -5.01 3.70 67.03
N ARG A 2 -5.90 4.19 66.16
CA ARG A 2 -5.81 4.21 64.68
C ARG A 2 -7.21 4.50 64.11
N SER A 3 -7.50 5.78 63.95
CA SER A 3 -8.69 6.27 63.22
C SER A 3 -8.42 6.10 61.73
N GLY A 4 -9.19 5.24 61.06
CA GLY A 4 -9.10 5.00 59.63
C GLY A 4 -9.75 6.15 58.86
N ARG A 5 -8.96 6.91 58.10
CA ARG A 5 -9.48 7.89 57.13
C ARG A 5 -10.19 7.14 56.01
N ARG A 6 -11.52 7.25 55.94
CA ARG A 6 -12.30 6.82 54.76
C ARG A 6 -11.94 7.75 53.60
N SER A 7 -11.32 7.19 52.55
CA SER A 7 -11.18 7.90 51.28
C SER A 7 -12.58 8.04 50.68
N LEU A 8 -13.07 9.27 50.56
CA LEU A 8 -14.29 9.55 49.82
C LEU A 8 -14.06 9.17 48.36
N ALA A 9 -14.72 8.11 47.90
CA ALA A 9 -14.79 7.79 46.49
C ALA A 9 -15.53 8.95 45.79
N ARG A 10 -14.80 9.77 45.04
CA ARG A 10 -15.39 10.81 44.19
C ARG A 10 -16.04 10.11 43.00
N GLY A 11 -17.37 10.19 42.93
CA GLY A 11 -18.14 9.73 41.79
C GLY A 11 -18.04 10.70 40.61
N PHE A 12 -18.29 10.18 39.41
CA PHE A 12 -18.26 10.92 38.16
C PHE A 12 -19.48 11.87 38.05
N THR A 13 -19.29 13.07 37.50
CA THR A 13 -20.40 14.01 37.27
C THR A 13 -20.99 13.87 35.86
N LEU A 14 -22.27 14.21 35.70
CA LEU A 14 -22.91 14.27 34.39
C LEU A 14 -22.21 15.30 33.47
N ILE A 15 -21.74 16.40 34.05
CA ILE A 15 -21.05 17.47 33.31
C ILE A 15 -19.72 16.96 32.73
N GLU A 16 -18.93 16.19 33.50
CA GLU A 16 -17.71 15.56 32.98
C GLU A 16 -18.02 14.66 31.78
N LEU A 17 -19.08 13.86 31.86
CA LEU A 17 -19.46 12.97 30.77
C LEU A 17 -19.90 13.76 29.52
N MET A 18 -20.65 14.85 29.71
CA MET A 18 -21.05 15.73 28.60
C MET A 18 -19.84 16.35 27.90
N VAL A 19 -18.86 16.85 28.66
CA VAL A 19 -17.63 17.42 28.09
C VAL A 19 -16.85 16.36 27.30
N VAL A 20 -16.75 15.13 27.83
CA VAL A 20 -16.07 14.02 27.13
C VAL A 20 -16.76 13.68 25.81
N LEU A 21 -18.10 13.59 25.79
CA LEU A 21 -18.86 13.31 24.56
C LEU A 21 -18.69 14.41 23.51
N VAL A 22 -18.64 15.68 23.94
CA VAL A 22 -18.39 16.81 23.04
C VAL A 22 -16.99 16.72 22.43
N ILE A 23 -15.96 16.42 23.23
CA ILE A 23 -14.58 16.27 22.74
C ILE A 23 -14.50 15.12 21.72
N ILE A 24 -15.09 13.96 22.03
CA ILE A 24 -15.12 12.80 21.11
C ILE A 24 -15.85 13.16 19.82
N GLY A 25 -16.99 13.86 19.89
CA GLY A 25 -17.75 14.30 18.71
C GLY A 25 -16.97 15.24 17.80
N VAL A 26 -16.24 16.20 18.37
CA VAL A 26 -15.39 17.12 17.60
C VAL A 26 -14.22 16.38 16.94
N LEU A 27 -13.53 15.50 17.69
CA LEU A 27 -12.41 14.73 17.15
C LEU A 27 -12.86 13.78 16.03
N ALA A 28 -13.99 13.09 16.21
CA ALA A 28 -14.55 12.19 15.20
C ALA A 28 -14.88 12.93 13.90
N ALA A 29 -15.38 14.17 13.97
CA ALA A 29 -15.68 14.98 12.78
C ALA A 29 -14.41 15.43 12.01
N LEU A 30 -13.29 15.60 12.70
CA LEU A 30 -12.04 16.12 12.10
C LEU A 30 -11.15 15.04 11.46
N ILE A 31 -11.25 13.77 11.88
CA ILE A 31 -10.34 12.70 11.43
C ILE A 31 -10.75 12.10 10.07
N VAL A 32 -11.95 12.39 9.57
CA VAL A 32 -12.52 11.75 8.36
C VAL A 32 -11.85 12.12 7.02
N PRO A 33 -11.31 13.33 6.75
CA PRO A 33 -11.13 13.71 5.36
C PRO A 33 -9.85 13.14 4.73
N ASN A 34 -10.02 12.71 3.47
CA ASN A 34 -9.03 12.63 2.38
C ASN A 34 -8.12 11.39 2.28
N VAL A 35 -8.66 10.19 2.47
CA VAL A 35 -7.94 8.94 2.14
C VAL A 35 -8.09 8.54 0.65
N LEU A 36 -9.22 8.91 0.03
CA LEU A 36 -9.58 8.47 -1.32
C LEU A 36 -8.70 9.08 -2.43
N GLU A 37 -8.47 10.40 -2.42
CA GLU A 37 -7.62 11.04 -3.44
C GLU A 37 -6.15 10.53 -3.39
N ARG A 38 -5.63 10.28 -2.19
CA ARG A 38 -4.27 9.74 -2.00
C ARG A 38 -4.13 8.31 -2.52
N ALA A 39 -5.20 7.52 -2.48
CA ALA A 39 -5.16 6.14 -2.95
C ALA A 39 -5.03 6.06 -4.49
N ASP A 40 -5.70 6.95 -5.21
CA ASP A 40 -5.61 6.99 -6.67
C ASP A 40 -4.25 7.53 -7.15
N ASP A 41 -3.71 8.56 -6.50
CA ASP A 41 -2.34 9.04 -6.77
C ASP A 41 -1.27 7.97 -6.51
N ALA A 42 -1.44 7.18 -5.43
CA ALA A 42 -0.57 6.07 -5.11
C ALA A 42 -0.63 4.97 -6.19
N ARG A 43 -1.84 4.65 -6.70
CA ARG A 43 -2.03 3.70 -7.80
C ARG A 43 -1.36 4.16 -9.09
N VAL A 44 -1.49 5.45 -9.44
CA VAL A 44 -0.81 6.01 -10.62
C VAL A 44 0.71 5.93 -10.46
N THR A 45 1.23 6.22 -9.28
CA THR A 45 2.67 6.14 -8.99
C THR A 45 3.19 4.70 -9.06
N ALA A 46 2.43 3.75 -8.51
CA ALA A 46 2.73 2.32 -8.61
C ALA A 46 2.78 1.86 -10.07
N ALA A 47 1.75 2.19 -10.86
CA ALA A 47 1.70 1.83 -12.28
C ALA A 47 2.89 2.40 -13.09
N ARG A 48 3.31 3.64 -12.81
CA ARG A 48 4.51 4.23 -13.44
C ARG A 48 5.79 3.46 -13.09
N THR A 49 5.89 3.02 -11.84
CA THR A 49 7.02 2.21 -11.36
C THR A 49 7.03 0.85 -12.06
N ASP A 50 5.87 0.18 -12.12
CA ASP A 50 5.73 -1.12 -12.79
C ASP A 50 6.08 -1.04 -14.28
N ILE A 51 5.60 -0.03 -14.99
CA ILE A 51 5.95 0.21 -16.40
C ILE A 51 7.45 0.40 -16.57
N THR A 52 8.10 1.15 -15.67
CA THR A 52 9.54 1.38 -15.72
C THR A 52 10.32 0.08 -15.52
N ASN A 53 9.91 -0.75 -14.56
CA ASN A 53 10.52 -2.05 -14.28
C ASN A 53 10.35 -3.01 -15.46
N ILE A 54 9.14 -3.08 -16.05
CA ILE A 54 8.87 -3.90 -17.24
C ILE A 54 9.72 -3.44 -18.43
N MET A 55 9.85 -2.12 -18.64
CA MET A 55 10.72 -1.58 -19.70
C MET A 55 12.19 -1.95 -19.50
N GLN A 56 12.69 -1.94 -18.27
CA GLN A 56 14.05 -2.36 -17.96
C GLN A 56 14.26 -3.86 -18.25
N ALA A 57 13.34 -4.71 -17.81
CA ALA A 57 13.38 -6.14 -18.09
C ALA A 57 13.34 -6.44 -19.59
N LEU A 58 12.50 -5.73 -20.36
CA LEU A 58 12.46 -5.85 -21.83
C LEU A 58 13.80 -5.45 -22.48
N LYS A 59 14.44 -4.39 -22.00
CA LYS A 59 15.77 -3.96 -22.49
C LYS A 59 16.84 -5.01 -22.21
N LEU A 60 16.84 -5.60 -21.02
CA LEU A 60 17.77 -6.69 -20.66
C LEU A 60 17.52 -7.93 -21.52
N TYR A 61 16.26 -8.34 -21.67
CA TYR A 61 15.90 -9.45 -22.54
C TYR A 61 16.41 -9.23 -23.97
N ARG A 62 16.24 -8.02 -24.52
CA ARG A 62 16.77 -7.67 -25.84
C ARG A 62 18.28 -7.65 -25.88
N LEU A 63 18.95 -7.21 -24.82
CA LEU A 63 20.41 -7.23 -24.74
C LEU A 63 20.94 -8.66 -24.84
N ASP A 64 20.33 -9.60 -24.12
CA ASP A 64 20.77 -11.00 -24.11
C ASP A 64 20.37 -11.76 -25.39
N ASN A 65 19.17 -11.50 -25.92
CA ASN A 65 18.57 -12.29 -27.00
C ASN A 65 18.57 -11.58 -28.36
N GLN A 66 19.08 -10.35 -28.42
CA GLN A 66 19.14 -9.47 -29.59
C GLN A 66 17.76 -9.08 -30.16
N ARG A 67 16.67 -9.46 -29.50
CA ARG A 67 15.28 -9.19 -29.89
C ARG A 67 14.39 -9.06 -28.66
N TYR A 68 13.28 -8.34 -28.80
CA TYR A 68 12.23 -8.37 -27.78
C TYR A 68 11.41 -9.67 -27.83
N PRO A 69 10.64 -9.98 -26.78
CA PRO A 69 9.68 -11.07 -26.83
C PRO A 69 8.68 -10.89 -27.98
N THR A 70 8.25 -12.01 -28.56
CA THR A 70 7.17 -12.00 -29.54
C THR A 70 5.81 -11.82 -28.86
N ALA A 71 4.77 -11.48 -29.64
CA ALA A 71 3.41 -11.36 -29.12
C ALA A 71 2.91 -12.67 -28.47
N GLU A 72 3.27 -13.82 -29.05
CA GLU A 72 2.93 -15.14 -28.51
C GLU A 72 3.63 -15.45 -27.18
N GLN A 73 4.87 -14.97 -27.02
CA GLN A 73 5.63 -15.12 -25.78
C GLN A 73 5.14 -14.18 -24.67
N GLY A 74 4.73 -12.97 -25.06
CA GLY A 74 4.25 -11.93 -24.15
C GLY A 74 5.26 -11.54 -23.07
N LEU A 75 4.77 -10.84 -22.03
CA LEU A 75 5.58 -10.42 -20.89
C LEU A 75 5.99 -11.58 -19.97
N GLN A 76 5.34 -12.74 -20.08
CA GLN A 76 5.68 -13.92 -19.27
C GLN A 76 7.11 -14.40 -19.56
N SER A 77 7.62 -14.15 -20.76
CA SER A 77 9.00 -14.45 -21.15
C SER A 77 10.08 -13.73 -20.32
N LEU A 78 9.71 -12.66 -19.61
CA LEU A 78 10.60 -11.92 -18.71
C LEU A 78 10.86 -12.63 -17.38
N ILE A 79 10.02 -13.61 -17.01
CA ILE A 79 10.11 -14.32 -15.72
C ILE A 79 10.12 -15.84 -15.88
N ILE A 80 9.64 -16.36 -17.02
CA ILE A 80 9.58 -17.79 -17.32
C ILE A 80 10.20 -17.98 -18.70
N LYS A 81 11.06 -18.99 -18.84
CA LYS A 81 11.66 -19.34 -20.13
C LYS A 81 10.55 -19.68 -21.15
N PRO A 82 10.43 -18.94 -22.26
CA PRO A 82 9.35 -19.18 -23.21
C PRO A 82 9.57 -20.49 -23.98
N SER A 83 8.50 -21.29 -24.07
CA SER A 83 8.41 -22.54 -24.84
C SER A 83 7.71 -22.39 -26.18
N ALA A 84 6.96 -21.29 -26.38
CA ALA A 84 6.28 -20.93 -27.62
C ALA A 84 7.11 -19.94 -28.46
N GLY A 85 7.09 -20.12 -29.79
CA GLY A 85 7.86 -19.33 -30.74
C GLY A 85 9.38 -19.61 -30.73
N PRO A 86 10.20 -18.80 -31.42
CA PRO A 86 11.64 -19.00 -31.48
C PRO A 86 12.25 -18.87 -30.08
N VAL A 87 12.76 -19.98 -29.56
CA VAL A 87 13.37 -20.08 -28.22
C VAL A 87 14.51 -19.05 -28.12
N PRO A 88 14.63 -18.28 -27.03
CA PRO A 88 15.67 -17.28 -26.87
C PRO A 88 17.00 -18.00 -26.62
N ASN A 89 18.04 -17.62 -27.34
CA ASN A 89 19.33 -18.31 -27.30
C ASN A 89 20.03 -18.15 -25.93
N ASN A 90 19.86 -16.98 -25.30
CA ASN A 90 20.54 -16.62 -24.04
C ASN A 90 19.52 -16.16 -23.00
N TRP A 91 18.44 -16.91 -22.80
CA TRP A 91 17.47 -16.57 -21.75
C TRP A 91 18.12 -16.56 -20.37
N LYS A 92 17.94 -15.46 -19.64
CA LYS A 92 18.38 -15.27 -18.25
C LYS A 92 17.22 -14.67 -17.46
N LEU A 93 17.15 -15.02 -16.17
CA LEU A 93 16.20 -14.47 -15.22
C LEU A 93 16.72 -13.15 -14.64
#